data_AF-A0A060YSY2-F1
#
_entry.id   AF-A0A060YSY2-F1
#
_cell.length_a   1.000
_cell.length_b   1.000
_cell.length_c   1.000
_cell.angle_alpha   90.00
_cell.angle_beta   90.00
_cell.angle_gamma   90.00
#
_symmetry.space_group_name_H-M   'P 1'
#
loop_
_entity.id
_entity.type
_entity.pdbx_description
1 polymer ?
#
loop_
_entity_poly.entity_id
_entity_poly.type
_entity_poly.pdbx_seq_one_letter_code
_entity_poly.pdbx_strand_id
1 'polypeptide(L)'
;MRTGKGRKDSDLPVLQRISSLELTAPQIAAKINASHSSSNRHITSTVQRRLCESGLRGLIAAKKPLLKDTKKKKSLAWAKKDEQWTLDRWKSVLWKKKNVSSASL
;
A
#
# COMPACT_ATOMS: atom_id res chain seq x y z
N MET A 1 13.12 26.96 3.08
CA MET A 1 12.37 25.99 2.24
C MET A 1 12.46 26.45 0.78
N ARG A 2 12.95 25.63 -0.15
CA ARG A 2 12.98 26.01 -1.57
C ARG A 2 11.63 25.66 -2.20
N THR A 3 10.76 26.63 -2.38
CA THR A 3 9.55 26.48 -3.21
C THR A 3 9.95 26.70 -4.67
N GLY A 4 10.16 25.59 -5.39
CA GLY A 4 10.41 25.62 -6.82
C GLY A 4 9.17 26.10 -7.56
N LYS A 5 9.34 27.16 -8.37
CA LYS A 5 8.38 27.72 -9.34
C LYS A 5 7.54 26.61 -9.99
N GLY A 6 6.22 26.65 -9.78
CA GLY A 6 5.27 25.68 -10.32
C GLY A 6 5.33 25.63 -11.84
N ARG A 7 5.97 24.59 -12.39
CA ARG A 7 5.76 24.19 -13.78
C ARG A 7 4.43 23.46 -13.81
N LYS A 8 3.52 23.84 -14.72
CA LYS A 8 2.28 23.08 -14.95
C LYS A 8 2.68 21.65 -15.26
N ASP A 9 2.35 20.77 -14.34
CA ASP A 9 2.94 19.45 -14.25
C ASP A 9 2.04 18.50 -15.04
N SER A 10 2.16 18.58 -16.37
CA SER A 10 1.42 17.77 -17.35
C SER A 10 1.53 16.27 -17.08
N ASP A 11 2.57 15.87 -16.34
CA ASP A 11 2.93 14.48 -16.09
C ASP A 11 2.37 13.95 -14.76
N LEU A 12 1.77 14.80 -13.91
CA LEU A 12 1.13 14.36 -12.64
C LEU A 12 0.05 13.28 -12.83
N PRO A 13 -0.90 13.39 -13.78
CA PRO A 13 -1.90 12.34 -13.98
C PRO A 13 -1.27 11.03 -14.49
N VAL A 14 -0.17 11.11 -15.24
CA VAL A 14 0.60 9.95 -15.69
C VAL A 14 1.32 9.29 -14.51
N LEU A 15 1.94 10.07 -13.62
CA LEU A 15 2.60 9.56 -12.43
C LEU A 15 1.63 8.89 -11.45
N GLN A 16 0.45 9.48 -11.22
CA GLN A 16 -0.59 8.88 -10.37
C GLN A 16 -1.16 7.57 -10.95
N ARG A 17 -1.34 7.51 -12.28
CA ARG A 17 -1.84 6.30 -12.97
C ARG A 17 -0.80 5.18 -13.05
N ILE A 18 0.49 5.51 -12.97
CA ILE A 18 1.58 4.52 -13.00
C ILE A 18 1.94 4.04 -11.58
N SER A 19 1.84 4.90 -10.56
CA SER A 19 2.12 4.51 -9.16
C SER A 19 1.14 3.48 -8.59
N SER A 20 -0.05 3.34 -9.18
CA SER A 20 -1.02 2.31 -8.81
C SER A 20 -0.62 0.89 -9.26
N LEU A 21 0.48 0.74 -10.00
CA LEU A 21 0.91 -0.54 -10.59
C LEU A 21 2.05 -1.24 -9.83
N GLU A 22 2.34 -0.87 -8.58
CA GLU A 22 3.48 -1.41 -7.79
C GLU A 22 4.85 -1.29 -8.49
N LEU A 23 4.99 -0.35 -9.44
CA LEU A 23 6.21 -0.19 -10.22
C LEU A 23 7.27 0.61 -9.45
N THR A 24 8.52 0.18 -9.57
CA THR A 24 9.66 0.92 -9.02
C THR A 24 9.97 2.16 -9.85
N ALA A 25 10.52 3.21 -9.22
CA ALA A 25 10.90 4.44 -9.92
C ALA A 25 11.70 4.27 -11.24
N PRO A 26 12.68 3.34 -11.36
CA PRO A 26 13.36 3.10 -12.64
C PRO A 26 12.44 2.48 -13.71
N GLN A 27 11.52 1.60 -13.34
CA GLN A 27 10.53 1.04 -14.28
C GLN A 27 9.56 2.11 -14.76
N ILE A 28 9.15 3.03 -13.86
CA ILE A 28 8.34 4.20 -14.21
C ILE A 28 9.10 5.10 -15.19
N ALA A 29 10.38 5.39 -14.93
CA ALA A 29 11.22 6.17 -15.83
C ALA A 29 11.34 5.51 -17.20
N ALA A 30 11.59 4.20 -17.26
CA ALA A 30 11.67 3.45 -18.52
C ALA A 30 10.34 3.51 -19.32
N LYS A 31 9.21 3.34 -18.63
CA LYS A 31 7.88 3.39 -19.26
C LYS A 31 7.54 4.77 -19.81
N ILE A 32 7.87 5.84 -19.09
CA ILE A 32 7.71 7.22 -19.57
C ILE A 32 8.65 7.46 -20.77
N ASN A 33 9.91 7.05 -20.67
CA ASN A 33 10.91 7.25 -21.72
C ASN A 33 10.59 6.49 -23.01
N ALA A 34 9.87 5.37 -22.94
CA ALA A 34 9.43 4.62 -24.11
C ALA A 34 8.41 5.39 -24.97
N SER A 35 7.69 6.35 -24.38
CA SER A 35 6.66 7.15 -25.08
C SER A 35 7.15 8.56 -25.46
N HIS A 36 8.37 8.95 -25.08
CA HIS A 36 8.92 10.30 -25.28
C HIS A 36 10.14 10.28 -26.20
N SER A 37 10.37 11.35 -26.96
CA SER A 37 11.61 11.54 -27.72
C SER A 37 12.83 11.62 -26.82
N SER A 38 14.00 11.26 -27.35
CA SER A 38 15.28 11.22 -26.61
C SER A 38 15.63 12.53 -25.89
N SER A 39 15.22 13.68 -26.43
CA SER A 39 15.42 15.01 -25.85
C SER A 39 14.63 15.27 -24.56
N ASN A 40 13.61 14.47 -24.25
CA ASN A 40 12.77 14.62 -23.05
C ASN A 40 12.79 13.36 -22.18
N ARG A 41 13.99 12.78 -22.02
CA ARG A 41 14.21 11.58 -21.20
C ARG A 41 14.18 11.94 -19.71
N HIS A 42 13.30 11.28 -18.97
CA HIS A 42 13.25 11.36 -17.51
C HIS A 42 14.28 10.43 -16.88
N ILE A 43 15.11 10.99 -15.99
CA ILE A 43 16.00 10.22 -15.11
C ILE A 43 15.26 9.79 -13.83
N THR A 44 15.70 8.68 -13.23
CA THR A 44 15.07 8.08 -12.05
C THR A 44 14.91 9.06 -10.88
N SER A 45 15.90 9.91 -10.63
CA SER A 45 15.83 10.91 -9.53
C SER A 45 14.75 11.96 -9.74
N THR A 46 14.50 12.37 -10.99
CA THR A 46 13.40 13.28 -11.34
C THR A 46 12.04 12.61 -11.08
N VAL A 47 11.91 11.33 -11.41
CA VAL A 47 10.70 10.55 -11.15
C VAL A 47 10.47 10.40 -9.64
N GLN A 48 11.50 10.02 -8.88
CA GLN A 48 11.42 9.91 -7.41
C GLN A 48 11.01 11.24 -6.76
N ARG A 49 11.61 12.36 -7.18
CA ARG A 49 11.28 13.68 -6.64
C ARG A 49 9.81 14.02 -6.88
N ARG A 50 9.31 13.81 -8.10
CA ARG A 50 7.91 14.10 -8.44
C ARG A 50 6.91 13.20 -7.72
N LEU A 51 7.24 11.91 -7.55
CA LEU A 51 6.44 11.00 -6.73
C LEU A 51 6.36 11.48 -5.27
N CYS A 52 7.48 11.88 -4.68
CA CYS A 52 7.49 12.42 -3.33
C CYS A 52 6.73 13.74 -3.20
N GLU A 53 6.87 14.65 -4.18
CA GLU A 53 6.13 15.93 -4.24
C GLU A 53 4.61 15.71 -4.36
N SER A 54 4.17 14.62 -5.00
CA SER A 54 2.76 14.22 -5.07
C SER A 54 2.27 13.36 -3.90
N GLY A 55 3.10 13.14 -2.88
CA GLY A 55 2.77 12.37 -1.69
C GLY A 55 2.92 10.85 -1.82
N LEU A 56 3.39 10.36 -2.97
CA LEU A 56 3.63 8.96 -3.24
C LEU A 56 5.03 8.56 -2.77
N ARG A 57 5.09 7.76 -1.70
CA ARG A 57 6.35 7.25 -1.12
C ARG A 57 6.38 5.73 -1.23
N GLY A 58 7.59 5.18 -1.30
CA GLY A 58 7.77 3.73 -1.20
C GLY A 58 7.28 3.24 0.16
N LEU A 59 6.34 2.29 0.17
CA LEU A 59 5.85 1.62 1.35
C LEU A 59 6.14 0.11 1.24
N ILE A 60 6.56 -0.49 2.34
CA ILE A 60 6.70 -1.95 2.43
C ILE A 60 5.39 -2.49 2.99
N ALA A 61 4.74 -3.39 2.24
CA ALA A 61 3.53 -4.05 2.72
C ALA A 61 3.82 -4.85 4.00
N ALA A 62 2.97 -4.72 5.02
CA ALA A 62 3.10 -5.48 6.25
C ALA A 62 3.05 -6.98 5.98
N LYS A 63 3.94 -7.76 6.61
CA LYS A 63 3.95 -9.23 6.52
C LYS A 63 2.70 -9.78 7.22
N LYS A 64 1.73 -10.25 6.44
CA LYS A 64 0.50 -10.88 6.94
C LYS A 64 0.62 -12.40 6.79
N PRO A 65 0.16 -13.20 7.77
CA PRO A 65 0.12 -14.64 7.61
C PRO A 65 -0.81 -15.02 6.45
N LEU A 66 -0.39 -16.01 5.66
CA LEU A 66 -1.21 -16.50 4.56
C LEU A 66 -2.42 -17.27 5.11
N LEU A 67 -3.60 -16.67 4.98
CA LEU A 67 -4.85 -17.31 5.36
C LEU A 67 -5.42 -18.09 4.18
N LYS A 68 -5.85 -19.32 4.43
CA LYS A 68 -6.71 -20.07 3.50
C LYS A 68 -8.03 -19.33 3.30
N ASP A 69 -8.62 -19.38 2.11
CA ASP A 69 -9.84 -18.62 1.80
C ASP A 69 -11.03 -19.03 2.68
N THR A 70 -11.08 -20.30 3.10
CA THR A 70 -12.05 -20.79 4.08
C THR A 70 -11.94 -20.06 5.43
N LYS A 71 -10.72 -19.81 5.91
CA LYS A 71 -10.48 -19.05 7.15
C LYS A 71 -10.87 -17.58 6.99
N LYS A 72 -10.54 -16.96 5.84
CA LYS A 72 -10.96 -15.58 5.52
C LYS A 72 -12.48 -15.44 5.55
N LYS A 73 -13.20 -16.34 4.86
CA LYS A 73 -14.67 -16.35 4.82
C LYS A 73 -15.28 -16.52 6.21
N LYS A 74 -14.78 -17.46 7.01
CA LYS A 74 -15.26 -17.67 8.40
C LYS A 74 -15.02 -16.44 9.27
N SER A 75 -13.82 -15.85 9.19
CA SER A 75 -13.49 -14.63 9.95
C SER A 75 -14.39 -13.46 9.57
N LEU A 76 -14.68 -13.28 8.27
CA LEU A 76 -15.53 -12.21 7.78
C LEU A 76 -17.00 -12.44 8.17
N ALA A 77 -17.50 -13.66 8.05
CA ALA A 77 -18.86 -14.01 8.48
C ALA A 77 -19.06 -13.80 9.98
N TRP A 78 -18.06 -14.17 10.80
CA TRP A 78 -18.07 -13.93 12.24
C TRP A 78 -18.11 -12.43 12.56
N ALA A 79 -17.21 -11.64 11.95
CA ALA A 79 -17.18 -10.18 12.15
C ALA A 79 -18.49 -9.50 11.75
N LYS A 80 -19.12 -9.92 10.64
CA LYS A 80 -20.42 -9.38 10.20
C LYS A 80 -21.57 -9.76 11.13
N LYS A 81 -21.57 -10.99 11.64
CA LYS A 81 -22.60 -11.47 12.57
C LYS A 81 -22.61 -10.66 13.87
N ASP A 82 -21.42 -10.32 14.35
CA ASP A 82 -21.22 -9.66 15.64
C ASP A 82 -20.91 -8.16 15.48
N GLU A 83 -21.14 -7.57 14.29
CA GLU A 83 -20.87 -6.16 13.98
C GLU A 83 -21.66 -5.20 14.88
N GLN A 84 -22.89 -5.58 15.22
CA GLN A 84 -23.82 -4.78 16.02
C GLN A 84 -23.67 -5.01 17.53
N TRP A 85 -22.64 -5.76 17.97
CA TRP A 85 -22.46 -6.02 19.38
C TRP A 85 -22.08 -4.75 20.14
N THR A 86 -22.88 -4.43 21.15
CA THR A 86 -22.60 -3.34 22.08
C THR A 86 -21.47 -3.73 23.03
N LEU A 87 -20.82 -2.73 23.63
CA LEU A 87 -19.73 -2.94 24.59
C LEU A 87 -20.11 -3.86 25.75
N ASP A 88 -21.36 -3.80 26.23
CA ASP A 88 -21.87 -4.65 27.29
C ASP A 88 -21.87 -6.14 26.90
N ARG A 89 -22.26 -6.42 25.65
CA ARG A 89 -22.24 -7.77 25.09
C ARG A 89 -20.82 -8.31 24.97
N TRP A 90 -19.84 -7.47 24.60
CA TRP A 90 -18.42 -7.83 24.58
C TRP A 90 -17.87 -8.14 25.98
N LYS A 91 -18.30 -7.41 27.02
CA LYS A 91 -17.89 -7.66 28.42
C LYS A 91 -18.34 -9.02 28.94
N SER A 92 -19.48 -9.50 28.44
CA SER A 92 -20.04 -10.80 28.83
C SER A 92 -19.32 -11.99 28.18
N VAL A 93 -18.42 -11.75 27.21
CA VAL A 93 -17.71 -12.83 26.50
C VAL A 93 -16.53 -13.33 27.32
N LEU A 94 -16.60 -14.58 27.76
CA LEU A 94 -15.47 -15.25 28.39
C LEU A 94 -14.54 -15.86 27.33
N TRP A 95 -13.35 -15.28 27.18
CA TRP A 95 -12.32 -15.79 26.27
C TRP A 95 -11.44 -16.84 26.97
N LYS A 96 -11.38 -18.06 26.43
CA LYS A 96 -10.42 -19.07 26.86
C LYS A 96 -9.30 -19.20 25.83
N LYS A 97 -8.09 -18.82 26.19
CA LYS A 97 -6.88 -19.06 25.40
C LYS A 97 -6.12 -20.24 25.97
N LYS A 98 -5.74 -21.19 25.13
CA LYS A 98 -4.70 -22.17 25.46
C LYS A 98 -3.39 -21.67 24.88
N ASN A 99 -2.46 -21.32 25.75
CA ASN A 99 -1.06 -21.10 25.43
C ASN A 99 -0.46 -22.48 25.12
N VAL A 100 -0.24 -22.75 23.84
CA VAL A 100 0.58 -23.89 23.44
C VAL A 100 2.02 -23.46 23.71
N SER A 101 2.53 -23.81 24.89
CA SER A 101 3.95 -23.71 25.20
C SER A 101 4.67 -24.68 24.27
N SER A 102 5.13 -24.18 23.14
CA SER A 102 6.20 -24.82 22.38
C SER A 102 7.46 -24.69 23.24
N ALA A 103 7.63 -25.62 24.18
CA ALA A 103 8.91 -25.81 24.84
C ALA A 103 9.83 -26.47 23.80
N SER A 104 10.89 -25.73 23.47
CA SER A 104 12.02 -26.16 22.66
C SER A 104 12.63 -27.46 23.19
N LEU A 105 12.97 -28.42 22.33
CA LEU A 105 14.25 -28.61 21.63
C LEU A 105 14.10 -29.72 20.58
#